data_AF-A0A442J9S3-F1
#
_entry.id   AF-A0A442J9S3-F1
#
_cell.length_a   1.000
_cell.length_b   1.000
_cell.length_c   1.000
_cell.angle_alpha   90.00
_cell.angle_beta   90.00
_cell.angle_gamma   90.00
#
_symmetry.space_group_name_H-M   'P 1'
#
loop_
_entity.id
_entity.type
_entity.pdbx_description
1 polymer ?
#
loop_
_entity_poly.entity_id
_entity_poly.type
_entity_poly.pdbx_seq_one_letter_code
_entity_poly.pdbx_strand_id
1 'polypeptide(L)' 'GALRAHLGARLPDYMVPSAFVRLAALPLTPNGKLDRKALPAPADDAYARRSYEAPRGAVETALAQIWAE' A
#
# COMPACT_ATOMS: atom_id res chain seq x y z
N GLY A 1 -0.87 -1.54 -8.69
CA GLY A 1 -1.99 -2.49 -8.54
C GLY A 1 -3.28 -1.86 -9.02
N ALA A 2 -4.18 -2.64 -9.64
CA ALA A 2 -5.44 -2.15 -10.24
C ALA A 2 -6.36 -1.41 -9.25
N LEU A 3 -6.50 -1.93 -8.02
CA LEU A 3 -7.31 -1.31 -6.95
C LEU A 3 -6.80 0.09 -6.55
N ARG A 4 -5.49 0.23 -6.34
CA ARG A 4 -4.86 1.53 -6.04
C ARG A 4 -5.10 2.54 -7.17
N ALA A 5 -4.90 2.14 -8.42
CA ALA A 5 -5.12 3.03 -9.57
C ALA A 5 -6.58 3.48 -9.65
N HIS A 6 -7.52 2.55 -9.45
CA HIS A 6 -8.95 2.84 -9.44
C HIS A 6 -9.35 3.85 -8.33
N LEU A 7 -8.78 3.71 -7.13
CA LEU A 7 -9.03 4.62 -6.01
C LEU A 7 -8.33 5.96 -6.18
N GLY A 8 -7.09 5.99 -6.69
CA GLY A 8 -6.35 7.24 -6.95
C GLY A 8 -7.01 8.15 -7.99
N ALA A 9 -7.83 7.60 -8.88
CA ALA A 9 -8.64 8.39 -9.82
C ALA A 9 -9.89 9.04 -9.18
N ARG A 10 -10.25 8.68 -7.94
CA ARG A 10 -11.50 9.09 -7.26
C ARG A 10 -11.28 9.74 -5.89
N LEU A 11 -10.16 9.45 -5.25
CA LEU A 11 -9.83 9.92 -3.92
C LEU A 11 -8.57 10.80 -3.97
N PRO A 12 -8.48 11.83 -3.12
CA PRO A 12 -7.21 12.52 -2.88
C PRO A 12 -6.12 11.54 -2.44
N ASP A 13 -4.86 11.85 -2.77
CA ASP A 13 -3.71 10.95 -2.53
C ASP A 13 -3.61 10.45 -1.08
N TYR A 14 -3.88 11.32 -0.10
CA TYR A 14 -3.79 10.99 1.33
C TYR A 14 -4.90 10.04 1.81
N MET A 15 -5.95 9.81 1.02
CA MET A 15 -7.03 8.87 1.31
C MET A 15 -6.82 7.50 0.65
N VAL A 16 -5.81 7.35 -0.22
CA VAL A 16 -5.53 6.08 -0.89
C VAL A 16 -4.78 5.15 0.05
N PRO A 17 -5.32 3.94 0.38
CA PRO A 17 -4.66 3.03 1.32
C PRO A 17 -3.22 2.66 0.92
N SER A 18 -2.33 2.62 1.91
CA SER A 18 -0.93 2.21 1.73
C SER A 18 -0.77 0.71 1.51
N ALA A 19 -1.70 -0.10 2.03
CA ALA A 19 -1.70 -1.56 1.88
C ALA A 19 -3.09 -2.12 1.55
N PHE A 20 -3.12 -3.24 0.84
CA PHE A 20 -4.33 -3.98 0.49
C PHE A 20 -4.16 -5.46 0.86
N VAL A 21 -4.92 -5.93 1.84
CA VAL A 21 -4.87 -7.32 2.31
C VAL A 21 -6.11 -8.07 1.82
N ARG A 22 -5.93 -9.15 1.06
CA ARG A 22 -7.03 -10.01 0.64
C ARG A 22 -7.33 -11.02 1.75
N LEU A 23 -8.57 -11.05 2.20
CA LEU A 23 -9.07 -12.02 3.17
C LEU A 23 -10.10 -12.93 2.49
N ALA A 24 -10.12 -14.20 2.86
CA ALA A 24 -11.18 -15.13 2.42
C ALA A 24 -12.54 -14.77 3.06
N ALA A 25 -12.51 -14.32 4.31
CA ALA A 25 -13.66 -13.82 5.05
C ALA A 25 -13.23 -12.74 6.06
N LEU A 26 -14.16 -11.84 6.41
CA LEU A 26 -13.93 -10.86 7.47
C LEU A 26 -14.04 -11.54 8.85
N PRO A 27 -13.13 -11.25 9.79
CA PRO A 27 -13.27 -11.75 11.15
C PRO A 27 -14.46 -11.07 11.83
N LEU A 28 -15.35 -11.86 12.42
CA LEU A 28 -16.54 -11.37 13.09
C LEU A 28 -16.50 -11.73 14.58
N THR A 29 -17.01 -10.83 15.40
CA THR A 29 -17.38 -11.08 16.79
C THR A 29 -18.54 -12.09 16.87
N PRO A 30 -18.82 -12.69 18.05
CA PRO A 30 -19.97 -13.61 18.20
C PRO A 30 -21.32 -13.00 17.80
N ASN A 31 -21.46 -11.67 17.91
CA ASN A 31 -22.66 -10.94 17.52
C ASN A 31 -22.67 -10.51 16.04
N GLY A 32 -21.75 -11.04 15.22
CA GLY A 32 -21.69 -10.82 13.77
C GLY A 32 -21.11 -9.47 13.33
N LYS A 33 -20.62 -8.63 14.25
CA LYS A 33 -19.93 -7.37 13.92
C LYS A 33 -18.47 -7.64 13.54
N LEU A 34 -17.89 -6.80 12.68
CA LEU A 34 -16.46 -6.84 12.35
C LEU A 34 -15.59 -6.76 13.62
N ASP A 35 -14.75 -7.77 13.83
CA ASP A 35 -13.69 -7.72 14.85
C ASP A 35 -12.44 -7.07 14.27
N ARG A 36 -12.30 -5.77 14.50
CA ARG A 36 -11.17 -4.99 13.99
C ARG A 36 -9.84 -5.39 14.61
N LYS A 37 -9.83 -5.97 15.81
CA LYS A 37 -8.59 -6.39 16.50
C LYS A 37 -8.05 -7.70 15.92
N ALA A 38 -8.94 -8.52 15.36
CA ALA A 38 -8.59 -9.76 14.69
C ALA A 38 -8.18 -9.58 13.22
N LEU A 39 -8.19 -8.35 12.69
CA LEU A 39 -7.64 -8.09 11.36
C LEU A 39 -6.13 -8.31 11.37
N PRO A 40 -5.58 -9.09 10.42
CA PRO A 40 -4.14 -9.31 10.35
C PRO A 40 -3.42 -8.01 10.00
N ALA A 41 -2.20 -7.87 10.51
CA ALA A 41 -1.29 -6.84 10.01
C ALA A 41 -0.98 -7.11 8.52
N PRO A 42 -0.87 -6.06 7.68
CA PRO A 42 -0.43 -6.25 6.31
C PRO A 42 0.97 -6.85 6.26
N ALA A 43 1.15 -7.89 5.44
CA ALA A 43 2.48 -8.39 5.11
C ALA A 43 3.18 -7.48 4.08
N ASP A 44 4.49 -7.65 3.90
CA ASP A 44 5.32 -6.78 3.05
C ASP A 44 4.87 -6.69 1.59
N ASP A 45 4.17 -7.71 1.09
CA ASP A 45 3.61 -7.79 -0.26
C ASP A 45 2.27 -7.06 -0.40
N ALA A 46 1.56 -6.85 0.71
CA ALA A 46 0.30 -6.12 0.75
C ALA A 46 0.51 -4.60 0.60
N TYR A 47 1.69 -4.11 0.99
CA TYR A 47 2.06 -2.71 0.79
C TYR A 47 2.22 -2.41 -0.70
N ALA A 48 1.71 -1.24 -1.10
CA ALA A 48 1.90 -0.75 -2.44
C ALA A 48 3.38 -0.42 -2.68
N ARG A 49 4.15 -1.40 -3.16
CA ARG A 49 5.47 -1.14 -3.74
C ARG A 49 5.24 -0.36 -5.02
N ARG A 50 5.80 0.86 -5.10
CA ARG A 50 6.03 1.45 -6.41
C ARG A 50 6.91 0.48 -7.17
N SER A 51 6.53 0.20 -8.42
CA SER A 51 7.47 -0.40 -9.36
C SER A 51 8.73 0.46 -9.33
N TYR A 52 9.89 -0.18 -9.16
CA TYR A 52 11.15 0.52 -9.24
C TYR A 52 11.21 1.27 -10.57
N GLU A 53 11.49 2.57 -10.49
CA GLU A 53 11.76 3.42 -11.64
C GLU A 53 13.20 3.89 -11.48
N ALA A 54 14.03 3.60 -12.49
CA ALA A 54 15.43 3.99 -12.44
C ALA A 54 15.55 5.51 -12.43
N PRO A 55 16.47 6.08 -11.62
CA PRO A 55 16.70 7.52 -11.62
C PRO A 55 17.09 7.99 -13.02
N ARG A 56 16.47 9.09 -13.47
CA ARG A 56 16.65 9.68 -14.79
C ARG A 56 17.46 10.95 -14.71
N GLY A 57 18.59 10.95 -15.43
CA GLY A 57 19.49 12.11 -15.51
C GLY A 57 20.30 12.34 -14.24
N ALA A 58 21.21 13.31 -14.31
CA ALA A 58 22.25 13.50 -13.29
C ALA A 58 21.69 13.82 -11.88
N VAL A 59 20.60 14.58 -11.80
CA VAL A 59 20.02 15.01 -10.52
C VAL A 59 19.40 13.84 -9.77
N GLU A 60 18.53 13.05 -10.43
CA GLU A 60 17.89 11.90 -9.79
C GLU A 60 18.93 10.84 -9.39
N THR A 61 19.98 10.64 -10.21
CA THR A 61 21.06 9.70 -9.89
C THR A 61 21.85 10.14 -8.65
N ALA A 62 22.20 11.42 -8.54
CA ALA A 62 22.92 11.94 -7.38
C ALA A 62 22.09 11.80 -6.09
N LEU A 63 20.78 12.11 -6.15
CA LEU A 63 19.88 11.93 -5.00
C LEU A 63 19.75 10.46 -4.59
N ALA A 64 19.62 9.56 -5.56
CA ALA A 64 19.52 8.13 -5.29
C ALA A 64 20.80 7.56 -4.63
N GLN A 65 21.98 8.06 -4.99
CA GLN A 65 23.24 7.68 -4.35
C GLN A 65 23.31 8.14 -2.89
N ILE A 66 22.98 9.40 -2.62
CA ILE A 66 22.97 9.95 -1.25
C ILE A 66 22.00 9.17 -0.35
N TRP A 67 20.83 8.79 -0.86
CA TRP A 67 19.82 8.06 -0.08
C TRP A 67 20.15 6.57 0.16
N ALA A 68 21.11 6.01 -0.60
CA ALA A 68 21.51 4.62 -0.49
C ALA A 68 22.62 4.38 0.54
N GLU A 69 23.28 5.45 1.02
CA GLU A 69 24.23 5.45 2.14
C GLU A 69 23.52 5.33 3.49
#